data_AF-A0AA88FGH2-F1
#
_entry.id   AF-A0AA88FGH2-F1
#
_cell.length_a   1.000
_cell.length_b   1.000
_cell.length_c   1.000
_cell.angle_alpha   90.00
_cell.angle_beta   90.00
_cell.angle_gamma   90.00
#
_symmetry.space_group_name_H-M   'P 1'
#
loop_
_entity.id
_entity.type
_entity.pdbx_description
1 polymer ?
#
loop_
_entity_poly.entity_id
_entity_poly.type
_entity_poly.pdbx_seq_one_letter_code
_entity_poly.pdbx_strand_id
1 'polypeptide(L)'
;MRRDQLSGFFPDFGRFFPHFAGYGFDCGTGRAWFGPSFTAKPSRHMLALFPFRRPALLLAASLLLTRTAHAQTPPAASPDSVFAGTPRETLALPGTPDFRLFDEAFYQNQLFLLGEAHGVQRPQEIDFALLRHLNQRAGVRHYLAEVDCAKAYYLNEYLRTGDEPTLRRVFASWVRQQAQWGNEDFVRKIQRIRALNATLPAARRIRFVGIDGLQDYALAADYLAVLQARANKLPASLTVRLDSVRAALPQAGAATFAGVAWRAQQALRADEPAARRALGRATYDELQHLLTNASYARTLPSREAQIFANYQAVLPLYHLENEKLYGLWGTGHVLQSPTVDGHRAFASRVRQSSLPARNKVVSLLCTTSGSRMMYASAQLPAPFRTPQAYTATDKFNHDGPLVVLRGIEALKATTAPGSTTLVKLDAPGAAACRLPVQVRYAPGIPAAQQLQFDPQLPATAYVQYLLLVRDSGPTEPPRTENASLNQAQAQPAR
;
A
#
# COMPACT_ATOMS: atom_id res chain seq x y z
N MET A 1 25.85 12.08 21.62
CA MET A 1 26.99 11.39 20.97
C MET A 1 27.66 12.37 20.01
N ARG A 2 28.97 12.22 19.74
CA ARG A 2 29.71 13.15 18.85
C ARG A 2 29.41 12.88 17.38
N ARG A 3 29.72 13.85 16.51
CA ARG A 3 29.17 14.01 15.16
C ARG A 3 29.92 13.22 14.07
N ASP A 4 30.96 12.48 14.46
CA ASP A 4 32.09 12.14 13.58
C ASP A 4 32.24 10.64 13.28
N GLN A 5 31.15 9.86 13.33
CA GLN A 5 31.15 8.41 13.05
C GLN A 5 30.21 7.96 11.91
N LEU A 6 29.71 8.89 11.07
CA LEU A 6 28.78 8.57 9.97
C LEU A 6 29.36 8.76 8.56
N SER A 7 30.62 9.17 8.41
CA SER A 7 31.26 9.45 7.12
C SER A 7 31.95 8.24 6.45
N GLY A 8 31.93 7.05 7.09
CA GLY A 8 32.65 5.85 6.62
C GLY A 8 31.78 4.71 6.07
N PHE A 9 30.45 4.86 6.05
CA PHE A 9 29.52 3.87 5.49
C PHE A 9 28.87 4.42 4.22
N PHE A 10 28.54 3.51 3.28
CA PHE A 10 27.76 3.74 2.05
C PHE A 10 28.48 4.20 0.77
N PRO A 11 29.31 3.34 0.14
CA PRO A 11 29.22 3.13 -1.30
C PRO A 11 27.98 2.26 -1.64
N ASP A 12 27.44 2.41 -2.85
CA ASP A 12 26.35 1.60 -3.45
C ASP A 12 24.99 1.52 -2.71
N PHE A 13 24.27 2.64 -2.67
CA PHE A 13 22.80 2.64 -2.52
C PHE A 13 22.03 2.58 -3.86
N GLY A 14 22.69 2.80 -4.99
CA GLY A 14 22.07 3.04 -6.30
C GLY A 14 21.34 1.86 -6.97
N ARG A 15 21.19 0.70 -6.33
CA ARG A 15 20.51 -0.49 -6.86
C ARG A 15 19.59 -1.22 -5.88
N PHE A 16 19.40 -0.71 -4.66
CA PHE A 16 18.80 -1.47 -3.55
C PHE A 16 17.57 -0.80 -2.92
N PHE A 17 16.52 -0.55 -3.71
CA PHE A 17 15.13 -0.47 -3.24
C PHE A 17 14.18 -0.43 -4.47
N PRO A 18 13.45 -1.50 -4.80
CA PRO A 18 12.13 -1.37 -5.40
C PRO A 18 11.07 -1.18 -4.29
N HIS A 19 9.88 -0.71 -4.67
CA HIS A 19 8.65 -0.77 -3.84
C HIS A 19 8.51 0.17 -2.62
N PHE A 20 8.64 1.48 -2.85
CA PHE A 20 7.63 2.43 -2.32
C PHE A 20 6.69 2.98 -3.41
N ALA A 21 7.07 2.85 -4.69
CA ALA A 21 6.19 3.04 -5.83
C ALA A 21 5.62 1.68 -6.29
N GLY A 22 4.37 1.68 -6.74
CA GLY A 22 3.67 0.48 -7.21
C GLY A 22 4.33 -0.16 -8.43
N TYR A 23 3.97 -1.42 -8.70
CA TYR A 23 4.53 -2.21 -9.79
C TYR A 23 4.45 -1.49 -11.15
N GLY A 24 5.62 -1.20 -11.71
CA GLY A 24 5.82 -0.67 -13.05
C GLY A 24 7.24 -1.00 -13.49
N PHE A 25 7.42 -2.16 -14.11
CA PHE A 25 8.68 -2.49 -14.79
C PHE A 25 8.71 -1.73 -16.12
N ASP A 26 9.72 -0.90 -16.29
CA ASP A 26 10.02 -0.23 -17.54
C ASP A 26 10.67 -1.23 -18.52
N CYS A 27 10.34 -1.16 -19.80
CA CYS A 27 10.77 -2.13 -20.82
C CYS A 27 10.98 -1.46 -22.18
N GLY A 28 12.27 -1.36 -22.56
CA GLY A 28 12.73 -0.79 -23.83
C GLY A 28 13.45 0.55 -23.61
N THR A 29 14.59 0.83 -24.24
CA THR A 29 15.05 0.30 -25.53
C THR A 29 16.50 -0.15 -25.52
N GLY A 30 16.76 -1.37 -25.98
CA GLY A 30 18.08 -1.73 -26.49
C GLY A 30 18.26 -1.18 -27.90
N ARG A 31 19.26 -0.32 -28.12
CA ARG A 31 19.91 -0.13 -29.42
C ARG A 31 21.42 -0.20 -29.22
N ALA A 32 22.02 -1.25 -29.76
CA ALA A 32 23.47 -1.38 -29.82
C ALA A 32 24.05 -0.40 -30.87
N TRP A 33 25.21 0.18 -30.56
CA TRP A 33 26.11 0.79 -31.54
C TRP A 33 27.54 0.33 -31.24
N PHE A 34 28.33 0.13 -32.29
CA PHE A 34 29.60 -0.59 -32.26
C PHE A 34 30.82 0.33 -32.09
N GLY A 35 31.72 -0.07 -31.18
CA GLY A 35 33.18 0.09 -31.28
C GLY A 35 33.82 1.47 -30.98
N PRO A 36 35.18 1.54 -30.96
CA PRO A 36 36.13 0.44 -30.84
C PRO A 36 37.12 0.54 -29.65
N SER A 37 37.65 -0.63 -29.31
CA SER A 37 38.90 -0.96 -28.65
C SER A 37 39.93 0.15 -28.34
N PHE A 38 40.44 0.17 -27.10
CA PHE A 38 41.87 0.41 -26.86
C PHE A 38 42.43 -0.47 -25.73
N THR A 39 43.64 -0.97 -25.94
CA THR A 39 44.37 -1.93 -25.10
C THR A 39 45.29 -1.24 -24.09
N ALA A 40 45.40 -1.76 -22.86
CA ALA A 40 46.68 -1.89 -22.15
C ALA A 40 46.59 -2.68 -20.82
N LYS A 41 47.60 -3.53 -20.62
CA LYS A 41 48.11 -4.15 -19.38
C LYS A 41 49.63 -4.34 -19.63
N PRO A 42 50.47 -4.67 -18.64
CA PRO A 42 50.44 -4.33 -17.20
C PRO A 42 51.83 -3.82 -16.73
N SER A 43 52.03 -3.60 -15.43
CA SER A 43 53.36 -3.73 -14.80
C SER A 43 53.28 -4.13 -13.32
N ARG A 44 54.36 -4.72 -12.81
CA ARG A 44 54.54 -5.32 -11.47
C ARG A 44 55.58 -4.55 -10.64
N HIS A 45 55.76 -5.02 -9.40
CA HIS A 45 56.87 -4.87 -8.43
C HIS A 45 56.40 -4.14 -7.14
N MET A 46 56.38 -4.69 -5.90
CA MET A 46 57.13 -5.73 -5.13
C MET A 46 58.18 -5.10 -4.19
N LEU A 47 58.35 -5.70 -2.98
CA LEU A 47 59.27 -5.39 -1.85
C LEU A 47 58.82 -4.26 -0.88
N ALA A 48 59.05 -4.29 0.45
CA ALA A 48 59.70 -5.27 1.35
C ALA A 48 59.20 -5.19 2.83
N LEU A 49 59.82 -5.96 3.74
CA LEU A 49 59.54 -6.12 5.18
C LEU A 49 60.67 -5.45 6.06
N PHE A 50 60.72 -5.45 7.41
CA PHE A 50 59.95 -6.21 8.41
C PHE A 50 59.54 -5.43 9.72
N PRO A 51 60.23 -5.40 10.91
CA PRO A 51 59.49 -5.24 12.19
C PRO A 51 60.07 -4.23 13.22
N PHE A 52 59.40 -4.04 14.37
CA PHE A 52 60.04 -4.08 15.72
C PHE A 52 59.00 -4.18 16.87
N ARG A 53 59.47 -4.24 18.13
CA ARG A 53 58.80 -4.93 19.26
C ARG A 53 58.09 -4.02 20.28
N ARG A 54 57.17 -4.66 21.04
CA ARG A 54 56.59 -4.29 22.37
C ARG A 54 57.71 -4.08 23.45
N PRO A 55 57.47 -3.54 24.69
CA PRO A 55 56.25 -3.73 25.49
C PRO A 55 55.83 -2.69 26.59
N ALA A 56 54.70 -3.02 27.24
CA ALA A 56 54.44 -2.98 28.70
C ALA A 56 53.73 -1.78 29.39
N LEU A 57 53.01 -2.21 30.44
CA LEU A 57 52.57 -1.56 31.68
C LEU A 57 51.16 -0.94 31.81
N LEU A 58 50.56 -1.32 32.94
CA LEU A 58 49.23 -1.02 33.43
C LEU A 58 49.21 0.31 34.17
N LEU A 59 48.05 0.98 34.23
CA LEU A 59 47.59 1.52 35.51
C LEU A 59 46.05 1.56 35.54
N ALA A 60 45.47 1.12 36.65
CA ALA A 60 44.04 1.25 36.91
C ALA A 60 43.74 2.58 37.63
N ALA A 61 42.65 3.24 37.26
CA ALA A 61 42.10 4.37 38.01
C ALA A 61 40.57 4.34 37.94
N SER A 62 39.96 3.65 38.91
CA SER A 62 38.52 3.69 39.15
C SER A 62 38.12 5.04 39.73
N LEU A 63 37.36 5.84 38.96
CA LEU A 63 36.75 7.07 39.45
C LEU A 63 35.22 6.94 39.48
N LEU A 64 34.69 6.94 40.70
CA LEU A 64 33.27 7.07 40.99
C LEU A 64 32.78 8.44 40.48
N LEU A 65 31.85 8.44 39.52
CA LEU A 65 31.09 9.62 39.13
C LEU A 65 29.60 9.34 39.27
N THR A 66 29.07 9.71 40.42
CA THR A 66 27.64 9.84 40.70
C THR A 66 27.03 10.89 39.77
N ARG A 67 26.49 10.46 38.62
CA ARG A 67 25.66 11.33 37.80
C ARG A 67 24.25 11.39 38.38
N THR A 68 23.98 12.48 39.09
CA THR A 68 22.62 12.92 39.41
C THR A 68 21.79 12.98 38.13
N ALA A 69 20.74 12.16 38.06
CA ALA A 69 19.78 12.21 36.96
C ALA A 69 18.95 13.50 37.07
N HIS A 70 19.43 14.59 36.46
CA HIS A 70 18.56 15.71 36.15
C HIS A 70 17.54 15.24 35.12
N ALA A 71 16.31 15.03 35.58
CA ALA A 71 15.17 14.84 34.69
C ALA A 71 15.06 16.09 33.81
N GLN A 72 15.46 15.97 32.55
CA GLN A 72 15.23 17.04 31.57
C GLN A 72 13.72 17.13 31.37
N THR A 73 13.13 18.22 31.87
CA THR A 73 11.76 18.60 31.55
C THR A 73 11.58 18.52 30.04
N PRO A 74 10.57 17.78 29.52
CA PRO A 74 10.40 17.67 28.08
C PRO A 74 10.24 19.08 27.49
N PRO A 75 10.93 19.40 26.38
CA PRO A 75 10.89 20.73 25.80
C PRO A 75 9.44 21.09 25.45
N ALA A 76 9.03 22.30 25.84
CA ALA A 76 7.71 22.83 25.50
C ALA A 76 7.50 22.73 23.98
N ALA A 77 6.29 22.34 23.57
CA ALA A 77 5.96 22.18 22.17
C ALA A 77 6.23 23.48 21.41
N SER A 78 7.10 23.42 20.39
CA SER A 78 7.38 24.60 19.56
C SER A 78 6.07 25.15 18.98
N PRO A 79 5.80 26.47 19.10
CA PRO A 79 4.57 27.08 18.61
C PRO A 79 4.40 26.95 17.08
N ASP A 80 5.49 26.67 16.35
CA ASP A 80 5.52 26.52 14.89
C ASP A 80 5.22 25.08 14.40
N SER A 81 4.80 24.18 15.28
CA SER A 81 4.41 22.83 14.88
C SER A 81 3.16 22.85 14.00
N VAL A 82 3.22 22.21 12.83
CA VAL A 82 2.05 21.98 11.94
C VAL A 82 0.89 21.28 12.65
N PHE A 83 1.14 20.58 13.76
CA PHE A 83 0.12 19.90 14.57
C PHE A 83 -0.37 20.72 15.78
N ALA A 84 0.00 21.99 15.91
CA ALA A 84 -0.52 22.87 16.96
C ALA A 84 -2.02 23.18 16.74
N GLY A 85 -2.78 23.24 17.83
CA GLY A 85 -4.23 23.51 17.82
C GLY A 85 -5.12 22.39 17.25
N THR A 86 -4.57 21.20 16.95
CA THR A 86 -5.34 20.06 16.43
C THR A 86 -6.10 19.32 17.55
N PRO A 87 -7.43 19.12 17.44
CA PRO A 87 -8.19 18.21 18.31
C PRO A 87 -7.72 16.76 18.17
N ARG A 88 -7.75 16.00 19.27
CA ARG A 88 -7.19 14.63 19.34
C ARG A 88 -8.04 13.68 20.15
N GLU A 89 -8.02 12.41 19.76
CA GLU A 89 -8.77 11.32 20.37
C GLU A 89 -7.92 10.05 20.38
N THR A 90 -7.72 9.45 21.55
CA THR A 90 -7.09 8.13 21.66
C THR A 90 -8.12 7.04 21.36
N LEU A 91 -7.84 6.21 20.36
CA LEU A 91 -8.72 5.13 19.93
C LEU A 91 -8.52 3.88 20.79
N ALA A 92 -9.62 3.32 21.29
CA ALA A 92 -9.64 2.05 22.01
C ALA A 92 -9.46 0.86 21.03
N LEU A 93 -8.21 0.42 20.87
CA LEU A 93 -7.83 -0.67 19.94
C LEU A 93 -7.00 -1.76 20.66
N PRO A 94 -7.21 -3.05 20.34
CA PRO A 94 -8.29 -3.58 19.49
C PRO A 94 -9.66 -3.45 20.19
N GLY A 95 -10.66 -2.88 19.50
CA GLY A 95 -11.94 -2.58 20.16
C GLY A 95 -12.96 -1.84 19.28
N THR A 96 -13.90 -1.16 19.95
CA THR A 96 -14.93 -0.31 19.34
C THR A 96 -14.67 1.16 19.72
N PRO A 97 -13.76 1.86 19.02
CA PRO A 97 -13.60 3.30 19.20
C PRO A 97 -14.86 4.05 18.72
N ASP A 98 -15.22 5.12 19.43
CA ASP A 98 -16.40 5.96 19.12
C ASP A 98 -16.18 6.87 17.90
N PHE A 99 -14.91 7.22 17.62
CA PHE A 99 -14.48 8.22 16.65
C PHE A 99 -15.21 9.57 16.81
N ARG A 100 -15.14 10.13 18.02
CA ARG A 100 -15.77 11.38 18.46
C ARG A 100 -15.34 12.62 17.64
N LEU A 101 -14.17 12.58 16.98
CA LEU A 101 -13.72 13.65 16.09
C LEU A 101 -14.35 13.64 14.68
N PHE A 102 -15.10 12.59 14.33
CA PHE A 102 -15.88 12.55 13.09
C PHE A 102 -17.23 13.25 13.31
N ASP A 103 -17.36 14.44 12.75
CA ASP A 103 -18.56 15.28 12.76
C ASP A 103 -19.45 15.02 11.53
N GLU A 104 -20.56 15.74 11.42
CA GLU A 104 -21.46 15.61 10.28
C GLU A 104 -20.75 15.84 8.95
N ALA A 105 -19.88 16.85 8.85
CA ALA A 105 -19.10 17.16 7.66
C ALA A 105 -18.23 15.97 7.21
N PHE A 106 -17.61 15.24 8.14
CA PHE A 106 -16.94 13.97 7.84
C PHE A 106 -17.90 12.97 7.17
N TYR A 107 -19.08 12.72 7.76
CA TYR A 107 -20.04 11.75 7.23
C TYR A 107 -20.72 12.17 5.92
N GLN A 108 -20.73 13.46 5.54
CA GLN A 108 -21.22 13.90 4.22
C GLN A 108 -20.32 13.48 3.05
N ASN A 109 -19.08 13.04 3.32
CA ASN A 109 -18.19 12.50 2.30
C ASN A 109 -18.71 11.20 1.67
N GLN A 110 -18.17 10.88 0.50
CA GLN A 110 -18.53 9.71 -0.29
C GLN A 110 -17.38 8.70 -0.37
N LEU A 111 -16.13 9.19 -0.44
CA LEU A 111 -14.94 8.36 -0.53
C LEU A 111 -14.08 8.56 0.74
N PHE A 112 -13.91 7.50 1.51
CA PHE A 112 -13.17 7.48 2.77
C PHE A 112 -11.89 6.65 2.59
N LEU A 113 -10.72 7.25 2.73
CA LEU A 113 -9.45 6.58 2.44
C LEU A 113 -8.55 6.55 3.67
N LEU A 114 -8.11 5.35 4.06
CA LEU A 114 -7.11 5.14 5.10
C LEU A 114 -5.77 4.79 4.46
N GLY A 115 -4.75 5.63 4.63
CA GLY A 115 -3.39 5.42 4.14
C GLY A 115 -2.49 4.80 5.20
N GLU A 116 -1.68 3.80 4.82
CA GLU A 116 -0.64 3.21 5.69
C GLU A 116 0.74 3.06 5.02
N ALA A 117 1.77 2.94 5.86
CA ALA A 117 3.00 2.26 5.47
C ALA A 117 2.85 0.78 5.86
N HIS A 118 2.85 -0.11 4.86
CA HIS A 118 2.57 -1.54 5.01
C HIS A 118 3.46 -2.26 6.02
N GLY A 119 3.00 -3.41 6.50
CA GLY A 119 3.78 -4.31 7.36
C GLY A 119 3.78 -3.93 8.85
N VAL A 120 3.04 -2.90 9.26
CA VAL A 120 2.80 -2.56 10.67
C VAL A 120 1.43 -3.11 11.08
N GLN A 121 1.33 -3.70 12.27
CA GLN A 121 0.13 -4.44 12.68
C GLN A 121 -1.10 -3.55 12.94
N ARG A 122 -0.95 -2.47 13.72
CA ARG A 122 -2.07 -1.63 14.18
C ARG A 122 -2.95 -1.05 13.06
N PRO A 123 -2.43 -0.61 11.89
CA PRO A 123 -3.26 -0.25 10.74
C PRO A 123 -4.33 -1.28 10.34
N GLN A 124 -4.07 -2.58 10.47
CA GLN A 124 -5.08 -3.62 10.19
C GLN A 124 -6.22 -3.63 11.21
N GLU A 125 -5.95 -3.26 12.47
CA GLU A 125 -6.97 -3.08 13.50
C GLU A 125 -7.78 -1.80 13.32
N ILE A 126 -7.09 -0.69 13.01
CA ILE A 126 -7.71 0.61 12.68
C ILE A 126 -8.68 0.42 11.51
N ASP A 127 -8.23 -0.24 10.45
CA ASP A 127 -9.02 -0.47 9.25
C ASP A 127 -10.31 -1.26 9.53
N PHE A 128 -10.22 -2.36 10.29
CA PHE A 128 -11.41 -3.09 10.71
C PHE A 128 -12.36 -2.26 11.59
N ALA A 129 -11.81 -1.50 12.53
CA ALA A 129 -12.60 -0.65 13.43
C ALA A 129 -13.33 0.46 12.66
N LEU A 130 -12.63 1.12 11.73
CA LEU A 130 -13.15 2.20 10.90
C LEU A 130 -14.19 1.69 9.89
N LEU A 131 -13.93 0.55 9.23
CA LEU A 131 -14.90 -0.13 8.37
C LEU A 131 -16.20 -0.47 9.12
N ARG A 132 -16.10 -1.06 10.32
CA ARG A 132 -17.27 -1.41 11.13
C ARG A 132 -18.04 -0.15 11.56
N HIS A 133 -17.34 0.89 12.00
CA HIS A 133 -17.95 2.17 12.38
C HIS A 133 -18.66 2.84 11.21
N LEU A 134 -18.01 2.95 10.05
CA LEU A 134 -18.60 3.50 8.83
C LEU A 134 -19.77 2.65 8.31
N ASN A 135 -19.70 1.32 8.43
CA ASN A 135 -20.82 0.44 8.12
C ASN A 135 -22.02 0.70 9.05
N GLN A 136 -21.79 0.90 10.36
CA GLN A 136 -22.84 1.19 11.33
C GLN A 136 -23.42 2.60 11.15
N ARG A 137 -22.58 3.63 11.19
CA ARG A 137 -22.98 5.05 11.18
C ARG A 137 -23.42 5.57 9.81
N ALA A 138 -22.71 5.21 8.75
CA ALA A 138 -22.86 5.82 7.42
C ALA A 138 -23.36 4.85 6.34
N GLY A 139 -23.54 3.56 6.66
CA GLY A 139 -24.02 2.56 5.70
C GLY A 139 -23.01 2.13 4.64
N VAL A 140 -21.72 2.41 4.86
CA VAL A 140 -20.62 1.95 4.01
C VAL A 140 -20.64 0.42 3.94
N ARG A 141 -20.90 -0.11 2.75
CA ARG A 141 -20.94 -1.56 2.47
C ARG A 141 -20.08 -1.97 1.28
N HIS A 142 -19.27 -1.04 0.78
CA HIS A 142 -18.40 -1.23 -0.37
C HIS A 142 -16.97 -0.87 0.04
N TYR A 143 -16.18 -1.92 0.27
CA TYR A 143 -14.77 -1.81 0.55
C TYR A 143 -14.02 -1.65 -0.78
N LEU A 144 -13.57 -0.43 -1.07
CA LEU A 144 -12.75 -0.10 -2.23
C LEU A 144 -11.28 -0.41 -1.92
N ALA A 145 -10.79 -1.55 -2.40
CA ALA A 145 -9.50 -2.12 -1.98
C ALA A 145 -8.36 -1.91 -2.99
N GLU A 146 -7.13 -1.83 -2.48
CA GLU A 146 -5.86 -1.89 -3.25
C GLU A 146 -5.58 -3.32 -3.77
N VAL A 147 -6.57 -3.89 -4.47
CA VAL A 147 -6.53 -5.21 -5.09
C VAL A 147 -7.15 -5.15 -6.47
N ASP A 148 -6.74 -6.07 -7.34
CA ASP A 148 -7.36 -6.24 -8.65
C ASP A 148 -8.77 -6.85 -8.56
N CYS A 149 -9.52 -6.78 -9.66
CA CYS A 149 -10.89 -7.29 -9.72
C CYS A 149 -11.02 -8.80 -9.46
N ALA A 150 -9.98 -9.60 -9.75
CA ALA A 150 -9.98 -11.05 -9.50
C ALA A 150 -9.79 -11.36 -8.02
N LYS A 151 -8.84 -10.68 -7.34
CA LYS A 151 -8.69 -10.75 -5.87
C LYS A 151 -9.98 -10.31 -5.16
N ALA A 152 -10.61 -9.22 -5.59
CA ALA A 152 -11.88 -8.78 -5.03
C ALA A 152 -13.01 -9.82 -5.21
N TYR A 153 -13.07 -10.49 -6.36
CA TYR A 153 -13.99 -11.61 -6.58
C TYR A 153 -13.77 -12.74 -5.56
N TYR A 154 -12.54 -13.25 -5.42
CA TYR A 154 -12.26 -14.36 -4.49
C TYR A 154 -12.41 -13.96 -3.02
N LEU A 155 -12.12 -12.71 -2.65
CA LEU A 155 -12.46 -12.17 -1.32
C LEU A 155 -13.97 -12.20 -1.07
N ASN A 156 -14.79 -11.77 -2.04
CA ASN A 156 -16.26 -11.83 -1.92
C ASN A 156 -16.80 -13.26 -1.84
N GLU A 157 -16.23 -14.19 -2.61
CA GLU A 157 -16.57 -15.61 -2.50
C GLU A 157 -16.22 -16.17 -1.12
N TYR A 158 -15.06 -15.82 -0.56
CA TYR A 158 -14.73 -16.17 0.83
C TYR A 158 -15.73 -15.57 1.83
N LEU A 159 -16.11 -14.29 1.68
CA LEU A 159 -17.14 -13.67 2.55
C LEU A 159 -18.49 -14.40 2.45
N ARG A 160 -18.80 -15.02 1.29
CA ARG A 160 -20.03 -15.79 1.04
C ARG A 160 -19.96 -17.21 1.60
N THR A 161 -18.83 -17.92 1.44
CA THR A 161 -18.70 -19.35 1.78
C THR A 161 -18.01 -19.58 3.13
N GLY A 162 -16.91 -18.88 3.39
CA GLY A 162 -15.93 -19.24 4.44
C GLY A 162 -14.89 -20.26 4.00
N ASP A 163 -14.74 -20.50 2.70
CA ASP A 163 -13.75 -21.42 2.17
C ASP A 163 -12.32 -20.86 2.32
N GLU A 164 -11.62 -21.26 3.39
CA GLU A 164 -10.24 -20.84 3.66
C GLU A 164 -9.25 -21.13 2.51
N PRO A 165 -9.35 -22.23 1.72
CA PRO A 165 -8.60 -22.39 0.46
C PRO A 165 -8.78 -21.22 -0.53
N THR A 166 -10.00 -20.74 -0.72
CA THR A 166 -10.31 -19.55 -1.54
C THR A 166 -9.63 -18.30 -0.98
N LEU A 167 -9.67 -18.09 0.34
CA LEU A 167 -8.97 -16.97 0.97
C LEU A 167 -7.45 -17.04 0.74
N ARG A 168 -6.84 -18.21 0.99
CA ARG A 168 -5.39 -18.42 0.78
C ARG A 168 -4.96 -18.12 -0.66
N ARG A 169 -5.80 -18.44 -1.65
CA ARG A 169 -5.51 -18.15 -3.08
C ARG A 169 -5.31 -16.65 -3.35
N VAL A 170 -6.06 -15.77 -2.67
CA VAL A 170 -5.93 -14.31 -2.82
C VAL A 170 -4.53 -13.82 -2.40
N PHE A 171 -3.98 -14.40 -1.34
CA PHE A 171 -2.71 -13.97 -0.72
C PHE A 171 -1.47 -14.60 -1.39
N ALA A 172 -1.64 -15.69 -2.13
CA ALA A 172 -0.54 -16.48 -2.69
C ALA A 172 0.44 -15.66 -3.55
N SER A 173 -0.04 -14.71 -4.36
CA SER A 173 0.85 -13.84 -5.15
C SER A 173 1.77 -12.98 -4.27
N TRP A 174 1.21 -12.37 -3.22
CA TRP A 174 1.98 -11.50 -2.33
C TRP A 174 2.98 -12.29 -1.48
N VAL A 175 2.60 -13.48 -1.00
CA VAL A 175 3.52 -14.38 -0.28
C VAL A 175 4.71 -14.78 -1.18
N ARG A 176 4.43 -15.14 -2.44
CA ARG A 176 5.45 -15.49 -3.45
C ARG A 176 6.38 -14.31 -3.78
N GLN A 177 5.84 -13.09 -3.81
CA GLN A 177 6.57 -11.84 -4.04
C GLN A 177 7.26 -11.29 -2.79
N GLN A 178 7.08 -11.93 -1.62
CA GLN A 178 7.45 -11.41 -0.29
C GLN A 178 6.90 -10.00 0.00
N ALA A 179 5.77 -9.64 -0.64
CA ALA A 179 5.13 -8.35 -0.46
C ALA A 179 4.47 -8.27 0.93
N GLN A 180 4.54 -7.10 1.57
CA GLN A 180 4.10 -6.91 2.96
C GLN A 180 2.59 -7.16 3.16
N TRP A 181 1.78 -7.06 2.10
CA TRP A 181 0.36 -7.45 2.10
C TRP A 181 0.12 -8.96 2.31
N GLY A 182 1.10 -9.81 2.04
CA GLY A 182 1.04 -11.27 2.23
C GLY A 182 1.16 -11.71 3.69
N ASN A 183 0.43 -11.07 4.62
CA ASN A 183 0.59 -11.23 6.06
C ASN A 183 -0.65 -11.82 6.76
N GLU A 184 -0.46 -12.44 7.93
CA GLU A 184 -1.53 -13.13 8.67
C GLU A 184 -2.53 -12.18 9.34
N ASP A 185 -2.13 -10.95 9.69
CA ASP A 185 -3.05 -9.94 10.24
C ASP A 185 -4.11 -9.52 9.22
N PHE A 186 -3.75 -9.42 7.94
CA PHE A 186 -4.71 -9.14 6.87
C PHE A 186 -5.62 -10.34 6.63
N VAL A 187 -5.11 -11.59 6.64
CA VAL A 187 -5.95 -12.80 6.60
C VAL A 187 -6.98 -12.79 7.73
N ARG A 188 -6.54 -12.55 8.97
CA ARG A 188 -7.43 -12.41 10.15
C ARG A 188 -8.42 -11.26 10.02
N LYS A 189 -8.02 -10.14 9.41
CA LYS A 189 -8.93 -9.02 9.13
C LYS A 189 -10.05 -9.44 8.18
N ILE A 190 -9.75 -10.20 7.12
CA ILE A 190 -10.79 -10.72 6.21
C ILE A 190 -11.71 -11.71 6.93
N GLN A 191 -11.18 -12.60 7.77
CA GLN A 191 -11.97 -13.49 8.64
C GLN A 191 -12.91 -12.70 9.57
N ARG A 192 -12.44 -11.60 10.17
CA ARG A 192 -13.26 -10.69 11.00
C ARG A 192 -14.34 -9.96 10.19
N ILE A 193 -14.06 -9.57 8.95
CA ILE A 193 -15.07 -8.96 8.05
C ILE A 193 -16.16 -9.98 7.69
N ARG A 194 -15.80 -11.25 7.46
CA ARG A 194 -16.78 -12.34 7.29
C ARG A 194 -17.65 -12.53 8.53
N ALA A 195 -17.03 -12.57 9.72
CA ALA A 195 -17.76 -12.68 10.98
C ALA A 195 -18.75 -11.51 11.19
N LEU A 196 -18.33 -10.28 10.85
CA LEU A 196 -19.23 -9.12 10.86
C LEU A 196 -20.37 -9.28 9.85
N ASN A 197 -20.10 -9.69 8.61
CA ASN A 197 -21.13 -9.94 7.59
C ASN A 197 -22.17 -10.98 7.99
N ALA A 198 -21.81 -11.98 8.80
CA ALA A 198 -22.75 -12.97 9.33
C ALA A 198 -23.77 -12.34 10.30
N THR A 199 -23.41 -11.29 11.01
CA THR A 199 -24.31 -10.54 11.92
C THR A 199 -25.11 -9.43 11.22
N LEU A 200 -24.71 -9.01 10.01
CA LEU A 200 -25.34 -7.92 9.28
C LEU A 200 -26.53 -8.39 8.42
N PRO A 201 -27.63 -7.61 8.35
CA PRO A 201 -28.70 -7.86 7.38
C PRO A 201 -28.16 -7.71 5.95
N ALA A 202 -28.76 -8.42 4.99
CA ALA A 202 -28.24 -8.55 3.63
C ALA A 202 -27.88 -7.20 2.96
N ALA A 203 -28.73 -6.17 3.12
CA ALA A 203 -28.53 -4.83 2.58
C ALA A 203 -27.36 -4.04 3.22
N ARG A 204 -26.76 -4.52 4.31
CA ARG A 204 -25.61 -3.89 5.00
C ARG A 204 -24.33 -4.70 4.88
N ARG A 205 -24.36 -5.92 4.34
CA ARG A 205 -23.17 -6.77 4.17
C ARG A 205 -22.13 -6.09 3.29
N ILE A 206 -20.89 -6.12 3.76
CA ILE A 206 -19.73 -5.53 3.11
C ILE A 206 -19.33 -6.42 1.92
N ARG A 207 -19.10 -5.81 0.76
CA ARG A 207 -18.44 -6.43 -0.41
C ARG A 207 -17.16 -5.68 -0.77
N PHE A 208 -16.16 -6.40 -1.24
CA PHE A 208 -14.95 -5.83 -1.83
C PHE A 208 -15.20 -5.38 -3.27
N VAL A 209 -14.60 -4.25 -3.64
CA VAL A 209 -14.52 -3.69 -4.99
C VAL A 209 -13.05 -3.42 -5.25
N GLY A 210 -12.43 -4.27 -6.07
CA GLY A 210 -11.02 -4.13 -6.44
C GLY A 210 -10.88 -3.26 -7.67
N ILE A 211 -10.15 -2.14 -7.54
CA ILE A 211 -9.93 -1.19 -8.63
C ILE A 211 -8.45 -1.07 -9.03
N ASP A 212 -7.55 -1.86 -8.47
CA ASP A 212 -6.15 -1.83 -8.90
C ASP A 212 -5.98 -2.46 -10.29
N GLY A 213 -4.88 -2.14 -10.97
CA GLY A 213 -4.44 -2.88 -12.16
C GLY A 213 -4.18 -4.35 -11.80
N LEU A 214 -4.35 -5.27 -12.75
CA LEU A 214 -4.15 -6.71 -12.51
C LEU A 214 -2.78 -7.00 -11.87
N GLN A 215 -2.78 -7.60 -10.68
CA GLN A 215 -1.56 -7.93 -9.92
C GLN A 215 -1.20 -9.43 -10.00
N ASP A 216 -2.21 -10.30 -10.12
CA ASP A 216 -2.03 -11.75 -10.31
C ASP A 216 -2.77 -12.22 -11.57
N TYR A 217 -2.01 -12.43 -12.66
CA TYR A 217 -2.56 -12.84 -13.94
C TYR A 217 -3.05 -14.29 -13.96
N ALA A 218 -2.50 -15.17 -13.12
CA ALA A 218 -2.98 -16.55 -12.99
C ALA A 218 -4.36 -16.55 -12.31
N LEU A 219 -4.52 -15.79 -11.23
CA LEU A 219 -5.81 -15.61 -10.56
C LEU A 219 -6.85 -14.93 -11.47
N ALA A 220 -6.42 -13.98 -12.32
CA ALA A 220 -7.28 -13.37 -13.32
C ALA A 220 -7.72 -14.36 -14.42
N ALA A 221 -6.87 -15.31 -14.81
CA ALA A 221 -7.20 -16.37 -15.76
C ALA A 221 -8.21 -17.38 -15.17
N ASP A 222 -8.03 -17.77 -13.89
CA ASP A 222 -9.00 -18.57 -13.14
C ASP A 222 -10.37 -17.85 -13.04
N TYR A 223 -10.36 -16.56 -12.71
CA TYR A 223 -11.58 -15.75 -12.63
C TYR A 223 -12.30 -15.67 -13.98
N LEU A 224 -11.56 -15.47 -15.08
CA LEU A 224 -12.14 -15.51 -16.42
C LEU A 224 -12.79 -16.87 -16.74
N ALA A 225 -12.17 -17.98 -16.35
CA ALA A 225 -12.76 -19.31 -16.52
C ALA A 225 -14.08 -19.47 -15.73
N VAL A 226 -14.15 -18.93 -14.51
CA VAL A 226 -15.40 -18.90 -13.72
C VAL A 226 -16.49 -18.08 -14.43
N LEU A 227 -16.15 -16.91 -14.98
CA LEU A 227 -17.11 -16.09 -15.73
C LEU A 227 -17.60 -16.78 -17.02
N GLN A 228 -16.72 -17.50 -17.72
CA GLN A 228 -17.12 -18.33 -18.86
C GLN A 228 -18.06 -19.47 -18.45
N ALA A 229 -17.78 -20.16 -17.33
CA ALA A 229 -18.58 -21.28 -16.83
C ALA A 229 -19.97 -20.87 -16.30
N ARG A 230 -20.15 -19.59 -15.93
CA ARG A 230 -21.45 -19.00 -15.57
C ARG A 230 -22.33 -18.68 -16.78
N ALA A 231 -21.80 -18.69 -17.99
CA ALA A 231 -22.54 -18.34 -19.19
C ALA A 231 -23.30 -19.54 -19.77
N ASN A 232 -24.53 -19.32 -20.26
CA ASN A 232 -25.35 -20.37 -20.87
C ASN A 232 -24.76 -20.83 -22.22
N LYS A 233 -24.64 -19.91 -23.17
CA LYS A 233 -24.05 -20.15 -24.50
C LYS A 233 -23.47 -18.85 -25.05
N LEU A 234 -22.17 -18.65 -24.89
CA LEU A 234 -21.47 -17.51 -25.47
C LEU A 234 -21.42 -17.62 -27.01
N PRO A 235 -21.46 -16.49 -27.75
CA PRO A 235 -21.14 -16.48 -29.17
C PRO A 235 -19.74 -17.06 -29.40
N ALA A 236 -19.58 -17.98 -30.36
CA ALA A 236 -18.32 -18.68 -30.60
C ALA A 236 -17.13 -17.71 -30.85
N SER A 237 -17.39 -16.60 -31.54
CA SER A 237 -16.43 -15.53 -31.80
C SER A 237 -15.98 -14.78 -30.52
N LEU A 238 -16.80 -14.75 -29.48
CA LEU A 238 -16.44 -14.22 -28.17
C LEU A 238 -15.69 -15.30 -27.36
N THR A 239 -16.17 -16.55 -27.35
CA THR A 239 -15.53 -17.69 -26.66
C THR A 239 -14.05 -17.80 -27.04
N VAL A 240 -13.73 -17.89 -28.33
CA VAL A 240 -12.34 -17.97 -28.84
C VAL A 240 -11.47 -16.80 -28.36
N ARG A 241 -12.04 -15.59 -28.23
CA ARG A 241 -11.32 -14.41 -27.75
C ARG A 241 -11.09 -14.46 -26.24
N LEU A 242 -12.05 -14.95 -25.45
CA LEU A 242 -11.88 -15.14 -24.01
C LEU A 242 -10.84 -16.24 -23.73
N ASP A 243 -10.88 -17.35 -24.47
CA ASP A 243 -9.87 -18.42 -24.36
C ASP A 243 -8.47 -17.89 -24.71
N SER A 244 -8.36 -17.02 -25.72
CA SER A 244 -7.11 -16.33 -26.06
C SER A 244 -6.61 -15.43 -24.93
N VAL A 245 -7.48 -14.71 -24.23
CA VAL A 245 -7.12 -13.90 -23.04
C VAL A 245 -6.66 -14.81 -21.90
N ARG A 246 -7.40 -15.88 -21.62
CA ARG A 246 -7.09 -16.86 -20.56
C ARG A 246 -5.73 -17.53 -20.78
N ALA A 247 -5.39 -17.87 -22.02
CA ALA A 247 -4.09 -18.44 -22.37
C ALA A 247 -2.96 -17.40 -22.28
N ALA A 248 -3.21 -16.15 -22.67
CA ALA A 248 -2.19 -15.10 -22.67
C ALA A 248 -1.84 -14.58 -21.26
N LEU A 249 -2.80 -14.54 -20.34
CA LEU A 249 -2.63 -13.97 -19.00
C LEU A 249 -1.45 -14.60 -18.21
N PRO A 250 -1.33 -15.93 -18.04
CA PRO A 250 -0.25 -16.52 -17.24
C PRO A 250 1.12 -16.53 -17.93
N GLN A 251 1.16 -16.42 -19.26
CA GLN A 251 2.39 -16.63 -20.05
C GLN A 251 3.06 -15.35 -20.54
N ALA A 252 2.41 -14.19 -20.41
CA ALA A 252 2.83 -12.98 -21.12
C ALA A 252 3.04 -11.76 -20.21
N GLY A 253 4.00 -10.90 -20.58
CA GLY A 253 4.14 -9.57 -20.00
C GLY A 253 2.94 -8.67 -20.31
N ALA A 254 2.74 -7.64 -19.48
CA ALA A 254 1.50 -6.84 -19.45
C ALA A 254 1.05 -6.29 -20.82
N ALA A 255 2.00 -5.77 -21.62
CA ALA A 255 1.71 -5.22 -22.94
C ALA A 255 1.10 -6.25 -23.92
N THR A 256 1.55 -7.51 -23.84
CA THR A 256 1.16 -8.57 -24.78
C THR A 256 -0.27 -9.04 -24.55
N PHE A 257 -0.66 -9.35 -23.29
CA PHE A 257 -2.04 -9.77 -23.02
C PHE A 257 -3.03 -8.59 -23.16
N ALA A 258 -2.62 -7.35 -22.86
CA ALA A 258 -3.51 -6.20 -22.95
C ALA A 258 -4.05 -5.95 -24.36
N GLY A 259 -3.26 -6.24 -25.40
CA GLY A 259 -3.71 -6.23 -26.79
C GLY A 259 -4.76 -7.30 -27.11
N VAL A 260 -4.67 -8.48 -26.48
CA VAL A 260 -5.66 -9.56 -26.61
C VAL A 260 -6.94 -9.21 -25.84
N ALA A 261 -6.81 -8.75 -24.60
CA ALA A 261 -7.91 -8.33 -23.73
C ALA A 261 -8.73 -7.19 -24.35
N TRP A 262 -8.08 -6.20 -24.95
CA TRP A 262 -8.76 -5.14 -25.70
C TRP A 262 -9.60 -5.71 -26.86
N ARG A 263 -9.08 -6.65 -27.66
CA ARG A 263 -9.85 -7.28 -28.75
C ARG A 263 -11.04 -8.11 -28.24
N ALA A 264 -10.92 -8.73 -27.07
CA ALA A 264 -12.04 -9.42 -26.41
C ALA A 264 -13.09 -8.43 -25.89
N GLN A 265 -12.66 -7.32 -25.27
CA GLN A 265 -13.52 -6.23 -24.80
C GLN A 265 -14.33 -5.60 -25.95
N GLN A 266 -13.71 -5.35 -27.11
CA GLN A 266 -14.43 -4.84 -28.29
C GLN A 266 -15.48 -5.84 -28.79
N ALA A 267 -15.16 -7.14 -28.82
CA ALA A 267 -16.11 -8.18 -29.23
C ALA A 267 -17.28 -8.34 -28.23
N LEU A 268 -17.03 -8.20 -26.92
CA LEU A 268 -18.07 -8.20 -25.89
C LEU A 268 -19.09 -7.06 -26.05
N ARG A 269 -18.62 -5.89 -26.53
CA ARG A 269 -19.45 -4.71 -26.75
C ARG A 269 -20.15 -4.72 -28.11
N ALA A 270 -19.50 -5.26 -29.15
CA ALA A 270 -20.06 -5.31 -30.51
C ALA A 270 -21.36 -6.11 -30.62
N ASP A 271 -21.56 -7.10 -29.75
CA ASP A 271 -22.83 -7.83 -29.59
C ASP A 271 -23.23 -7.88 -28.10
N GLU A 272 -23.30 -6.71 -27.47
CA GLU A 272 -23.77 -6.56 -26.10
C GLU A 272 -25.14 -7.25 -25.84
N PRO A 273 -26.15 -7.18 -26.74
CA PRO A 273 -27.41 -7.89 -26.54
C PRO A 273 -27.27 -9.41 -26.45
N ALA A 274 -26.48 -10.08 -27.31
CA ALA A 274 -26.26 -11.52 -27.18
C ALA A 274 -25.40 -11.87 -25.97
N ALA A 275 -24.35 -11.07 -25.71
CA ALA A 275 -23.48 -11.27 -24.55
C ALA A 275 -24.26 -11.16 -23.23
N ARG A 276 -25.12 -10.15 -23.06
CA ARG A 276 -25.99 -10.01 -21.87
C ARG A 276 -27.02 -11.14 -21.76
N ARG A 277 -27.59 -11.63 -22.87
CA ARG A 277 -28.46 -12.83 -22.85
C ARG A 277 -27.71 -14.10 -22.41
N ALA A 278 -26.45 -14.24 -22.81
CA ALA A 278 -25.64 -15.42 -22.49
C ALA A 278 -25.09 -15.41 -21.05
N LEU A 279 -24.70 -14.25 -20.54
CA LEU A 279 -24.03 -14.06 -19.24
C LEU A 279 -24.97 -13.66 -18.10
N GLY A 280 -26.13 -13.09 -18.42
CA GLY A 280 -26.92 -12.30 -17.46
C GLY A 280 -26.23 -10.97 -17.11
N ARG A 281 -26.93 -10.11 -16.37
CA ARG A 281 -26.46 -8.75 -16.07
C ARG A 281 -25.15 -8.75 -15.25
N ALA A 282 -25.13 -9.47 -14.13
CA ALA A 282 -24.00 -9.45 -13.19
C ALA A 282 -22.70 -9.98 -13.83
N THR A 283 -22.74 -11.17 -14.45
CA THR A 283 -21.55 -11.78 -15.07
C THR A 283 -21.06 -11.00 -16.29
N TYR A 284 -21.95 -10.33 -17.03
CA TYR A 284 -21.56 -9.40 -18.09
C TYR A 284 -20.78 -8.20 -17.51
N ASP A 285 -21.30 -7.59 -16.44
CA ASP A 285 -20.67 -6.44 -15.80
C ASP A 285 -19.31 -6.83 -15.14
N GLU A 286 -19.22 -8.02 -14.52
CA GLU A 286 -17.98 -8.64 -14.04
C GLU A 286 -16.94 -8.85 -15.17
N LEU A 287 -17.36 -9.44 -16.30
CA LEU A 287 -16.48 -9.70 -17.45
C LEU A 287 -16.04 -8.40 -18.13
N GLN A 288 -16.94 -7.42 -18.26
CA GLN A 288 -16.60 -6.10 -18.79
C GLN A 288 -15.55 -5.41 -17.91
N HIS A 289 -15.65 -5.50 -16.58
CA HIS A 289 -14.63 -4.94 -15.69
C HIS A 289 -13.28 -5.64 -15.90
N LEU A 290 -13.23 -6.97 -15.86
CA LEU A 290 -12.00 -7.74 -16.02
C LEU A 290 -11.28 -7.43 -17.35
N LEU A 291 -12.00 -7.45 -18.47
CA LEU A 291 -11.42 -7.15 -19.78
C LEU A 291 -11.00 -5.69 -19.92
N THR A 292 -11.71 -4.76 -19.28
CA THR A 292 -11.35 -3.33 -19.26
C THR A 292 -10.05 -3.12 -18.47
N ASN A 293 -9.98 -3.64 -17.25
CA ASN A 293 -8.79 -3.60 -16.38
C ASN A 293 -7.57 -4.22 -17.10
N ALA A 294 -7.73 -5.42 -17.66
CA ALA A 294 -6.69 -6.11 -18.43
C ALA A 294 -6.24 -5.31 -19.68
N SER A 295 -7.13 -4.54 -20.31
CA SER A 295 -6.77 -3.72 -21.48
C SER A 295 -5.95 -2.46 -21.14
N TYR A 296 -5.97 -1.99 -19.88
CA TYR A 296 -5.36 -0.71 -19.53
C TYR A 296 -3.84 -0.68 -19.64
N ALA A 297 -3.14 -1.81 -19.47
CA ALA A 297 -1.69 -1.87 -19.67
C ALA A 297 -1.25 -1.60 -21.12
N ARG A 298 -2.17 -1.53 -22.09
CA ARG A 298 -1.93 -1.05 -23.47
C ARG A 298 -2.03 0.48 -23.61
N THR A 299 -2.81 1.15 -22.76
CA THR A 299 -3.29 2.53 -23.01
C THR A 299 -2.97 3.52 -21.91
N LEU A 300 -2.70 3.07 -20.67
CA LEU A 300 -2.47 3.93 -19.52
C LEU A 300 -1.03 3.78 -19.01
N PRO A 301 -0.26 4.88 -18.89
CA PRO A 301 1.18 4.83 -18.69
C PRO A 301 1.63 4.52 -17.25
N SER A 302 0.71 4.47 -16.28
CA SER A 302 1.06 4.23 -14.87
C SER A 302 -0.06 3.57 -14.08
N ARG A 303 0.30 2.86 -13.01
CA ARG A 303 -0.64 2.20 -12.08
C ARG A 303 -1.70 3.17 -11.53
N GLU A 304 -1.31 4.39 -11.14
CA GLU A 304 -2.27 5.42 -10.67
C GLU A 304 -3.33 5.78 -11.71
N ALA A 305 -2.95 5.83 -12.99
CA ALA A 305 -3.90 6.05 -14.06
C ALA A 305 -4.86 4.84 -14.21
N GLN A 306 -4.37 3.62 -14.05
CA GLN A 306 -5.18 2.39 -14.08
C GLN A 306 -6.15 2.33 -12.89
N ILE A 307 -5.68 2.61 -11.66
CA ILE A 307 -6.52 2.67 -10.45
C ILE A 307 -7.67 3.66 -10.64
N PHE A 308 -7.35 4.88 -11.10
CA PHE A 308 -8.35 5.90 -11.33
C PHE A 308 -9.31 5.55 -12.47
N ALA A 309 -8.84 4.96 -13.57
CA ALA A 309 -9.69 4.56 -14.69
C ALA A 309 -10.61 3.37 -14.33
N ASN A 310 -10.12 2.40 -13.54
CA ASN A 310 -10.95 1.34 -12.96
C ASN A 310 -12.02 1.95 -12.04
N TYR A 311 -11.66 2.88 -11.15
CA TYR A 311 -12.63 3.60 -10.32
C TYR A 311 -13.73 4.26 -11.15
N GLN A 312 -13.36 5.01 -12.19
CA GLN A 312 -14.31 5.61 -13.13
C GLN A 312 -15.21 4.56 -13.81
N ALA A 313 -14.67 3.42 -14.21
CA ALA A 313 -15.41 2.36 -14.87
C ALA A 313 -16.37 1.61 -13.95
N VAL A 314 -15.99 1.34 -12.69
CA VAL A 314 -16.82 0.56 -11.76
C VAL A 314 -18.01 1.33 -11.20
N LEU A 315 -17.96 2.67 -11.21
CA LEU A 315 -19.04 3.52 -10.69
C LEU A 315 -20.39 3.18 -11.37
N PRO A 316 -20.59 3.39 -12.69
CA PRO A 316 -21.84 3.05 -13.36
C PRO A 316 -22.06 1.55 -13.56
N LEU A 317 -20.97 0.76 -13.58
CA LEU A 317 -21.03 -0.68 -13.80
C LEU A 317 -21.63 -1.44 -12.60
N TYR A 318 -21.36 -0.96 -11.38
CA TYR A 318 -21.83 -1.57 -10.12
C TYR A 318 -22.80 -0.68 -9.32
N HIS A 319 -23.28 0.41 -9.91
CA HIS A 319 -24.19 1.41 -9.32
C HIS A 319 -23.67 2.02 -8.02
N LEU A 320 -22.46 2.60 -8.08
CA LEU A 320 -21.74 3.14 -6.93
C LEU A 320 -21.74 4.68 -6.89
N GLU A 321 -22.33 5.36 -7.88
CA GLU A 321 -22.31 6.83 -8.02
C GLU A 321 -22.89 7.57 -6.83
N ASN A 322 -23.82 6.95 -6.11
CA ASN A 322 -24.48 7.49 -4.91
C ASN A 322 -24.08 6.75 -3.63
N GLU A 323 -23.15 5.79 -3.72
CA GLU A 323 -22.73 4.95 -2.61
C GLU A 323 -21.52 5.52 -1.86
N LYS A 324 -21.46 5.26 -0.55
CA LYS A 324 -20.28 5.57 0.28
C LYS A 324 -19.29 4.41 0.25
N LEU A 325 -18.05 4.73 -0.08
CA LEU A 325 -16.95 3.81 -0.39
C LEU A 325 -15.80 4.02 0.60
N TYR A 326 -15.19 2.94 1.08
CA TYR A 326 -14.09 3.02 2.05
C TYR A 326 -12.98 2.02 1.73
N GLY A 327 -11.72 2.31 2.06
CA GLY A 327 -10.71 1.26 2.17
C GLY A 327 -9.35 1.69 2.71
N LEU A 328 -8.55 0.67 3.09
CA LEU A 328 -7.12 0.77 3.36
C LEU A 328 -6.28 0.71 2.07
N TRP A 329 -5.31 1.61 1.99
CA TRP A 329 -4.38 1.81 0.87
C TRP A 329 -2.97 2.12 1.39
N GLY A 330 -1.94 1.89 0.57
CA GLY A 330 -0.62 2.48 0.80
C GLY A 330 -0.67 4.02 0.81
N THR A 331 0.15 4.65 1.65
CA THR A 331 0.20 6.12 1.88
C THR A 331 0.15 6.96 0.60
N GLY A 332 0.85 6.54 -0.45
CA GLY A 332 0.92 7.29 -1.71
C GLY A 332 -0.44 7.55 -2.36
N HIS A 333 -1.40 6.63 -2.23
CA HIS A 333 -2.70 6.69 -2.91
C HIS A 333 -3.68 7.72 -2.34
N VAL A 334 -3.57 8.00 -1.03
CA VAL A 334 -4.60 8.76 -0.30
C VAL A 334 -4.34 10.27 -0.31
N LEU A 335 -3.23 10.72 -0.88
CA LEU A 335 -2.85 12.12 -0.94
C LEU A 335 -3.76 12.91 -1.89
N GLN A 336 -4.40 13.96 -1.38
CA GLN A 336 -5.44 14.71 -2.09
C GLN A 336 -4.92 15.84 -2.98
N SER A 337 -3.63 16.16 -2.93
CA SER A 337 -2.97 17.12 -3.81
C SER A 337 -1.72 16.48 -4.44
N PRO A 338 -1.22 16.98 -5.59
CA PRO A 338 0.03 16.49 -6.17
C PRO A 338 1.23 16.69 -5.23
N THR A 339 2.22 15.81 -5.34
CA THR A 339 3.56 16.00 -4.77
C THR A 339 4.42 16.87 -5.70
N VAL A 340 5.57 17.35 -5.21
CA VAL A 340 6.46 18.30 -5.90
C VAL A 340 6.98 17.77 -7.25
N ASP A 341 7.14 16.46 -7.38
CA ASP A 341 7.50 15.77 -8.63
C ASP A 341 6.36 15.70 -9.66
N GLY A 342 5.19 16.27 -9.34
CA GLY A 342 4.00 16.24 -10.17
C GLY A 342 3.21 14.93 -10.09
N HIS A 343 3.61 13.97 -9.25
CA HIS A 343 2.89 12.72 -9.09
C HIS A 343 1.47 12.97 -8.55
N ARG A 344 0.48 12.37 -9.22
CA ARG A 344 -0.94 12.45 -8.87
C ARG A 344 -1.45 11.08 -8.43
N ALA A 345 -1.55 10.93 -7.12
CA ALA A 345 -2.20 9.84 -6.42
C ALA A 345 -3.66 9.65 -6.80
N PHE A 346 -4.22 8.46 -6.56
CA PHE A 346 -5.64 8.16 -6.73
C PHE A 346 -6.58 9.24 -6.14
N ALA A 347 -6.43 9.62 -4.86
CA ALA A 347 -7.28 10.63 -4.23
C ALA A 347 -7.17 12.01 -4.90
N SER A 348 -5.95 12.43 -5.25
CA SER A 348 -5.66 13.64 -6.03
C SER A 348 -6.34 13.63 -7.41
N ARG A 349 -6.34 12.48 -8.09
CA ARG A 349 -7.05 12.29 -9.38
C ARG A 349 -8.57 12.39 -9.23
N VAL A 350 -9.15 11.80 -8.18
CA VAL A 350 -10.59 11.91 -7.90
C VAL A 350 -10.99 13.36 -7.68
N ARG A 351 -10.23 14.14 -6.89
CA ARG A 351 -10.52 15.57 -6.65
C ARG A 351 -10.41 16.44 -7.91
N GLN A 352 -9.50 16.10 -8.82
CA GLN A 352 -9.30 16.82 -10.09
C GLN A 352 -10.25 16.36 -11.21
N SER A 353 -11.21 15.49 -10.92
CA SER A 353 -12.12 14.89 -11.92
C SER A 353 -13.50 15.54 -11.96
N SER A 354 -14.32 15.12 -12.93
CA SER A 354 -15.75 15.44 -13.01
C SER A 354 -16.64 14.48 -12.19
N LEU A 355 -16.07 13.53 -11.45
CA LEU A 355 -16.84 12.48 -10.75
C LEU A 355 -17.63 13.02 -9.54
N PRO A 356 -18.74 12.37 -9.14
CA PRO A 356 -19.56 12.79 -7.99
C PRO A 356 -18.77 12.97 -6.68
N ALA A 357 -17.75 12.14 -6.48
CA ALA A 357 -16.91 12.14 -5.29
C ALA A 357 -15.85 13.26 -5.24
N ARG A 358 -15.67 14.09 -6.30
CA ARG A 358 -14.53 15.04 -6.41
C ARG A 358 -14.38 16.00 -5.22
N ASN A 359 -15.50 16.43 -4.63
CA ASN A 359 -15.55 17.33 -3.46
C ASN A 359 -16.02 16.60 -2.20
N LYS A 360 -15.92 15.27 -2.18
CA LYS A 360 -16.46 14.37 -1.14
C LYS A 360 -15.45 13.26 -0.81
N VAL A 361 -14.16 13.59 -0.82
CA VAL A 361 -13.06 12.69 -0.44
C VAL A 361 -12.54 13.11 0.94
N VAL A 362 -12.45 12.16 1.86
CA VAL A 362 -11.76 12.34 3.14
C VAL A 362 -10.64 11.32 3.28
N SER A 363 -9.44 11.81 3.60
CA SER A 363 -8.24 11.00 3.74
C SER A 363 -7.72 11.04 5.18
N LEU A 364 -7.44 9.86 5.72
CA LEU A 364 -6.81 9.61 7.01
C LEU A 364 -5.45 8.96 6.75
N LEU A 365 -4.39 9.40 7.42
CA LEU A 365 -3.04 8.88 7.21
C LEU A 365 -2.39 8.35 8.49
N CYS A 366 -2.04 7.08 8.51
CA CYS A 366 -1.25 6.46 9.56
C CYS A 366 0.20 6.99 9.55
N THR A 367 0.66 7.45 10.70
CA THR A 367 2.02 7.88 11.00
C THR A 367 2.53 7.04 12.17
N THR A 368 3.77 6.57 12.10
CA THR A 368 4.31 5.58 13.04
C THR A 368 5.44 6.16 13.89
N SER A 369 5.45 5.82 15.19
CA SER A 369 6.53 6.09 16.13
C SER A 369 6.74 4.85 17.01
N GLY A 370 8.00 4.52 17.34
CA GLY A 370 8.36 3.34 18.16
C GLY A 370 7.89 1.97 17.63
N SER A 371 7.31 1.93 16.43
CA SER A 371 6.66 0.75 15.88
C SER A 371 7.64 -0.13 15.10
N ARG A 372 7.32 -1.41 14.94
CA ARG A 372 8.06 -2.34 14.09
C ARG A 372 7.24 -2.67 12.85
N MET A 373 7.95 -2.88 11.75
CA MET A 373 7.41 -3.17 10.42
C MET A 373 7.99 -4.50 9.92
N MET A 374 7.15 -5.40 9.43
CA MET A 374 7.58 -6.57 8.68
C MET A 374 8.06 -6.13 7.30
N TYR A 375 9.28 -6.50 6.92
CA TYR A 375 9.85 -6.20 5.61
C TYR A 375 10.54 -7.43 5.05
N ALA A 376 10.57 -7.62 3.72
CA ALA A 376 11.32 -8.72 3.10
C ALA A 376 12.83 -8.50 3.34
N SER A 377 13.51 -9.42 4.01
CA SER A 377 14.92 -9.23 4.42
C SER A 377 15.84 -8.98 3.24
N ALA A 378 15.60 -9.66 2.10
CA ALA A 378 16.38 -9.49 0.88
C ALA A 378 16.28 -8.07 0.28
N GLN A 379 15.18 -7.35 0.53
CA GLN A 379 14.92 -6.00 0.00
C GLN A 379 15.47 -4.88 0.89
N LEU A 380 15.94 -5.19 2.11
CA LEU A 380 16.60 -4.20 2.96
C LEU A 380 18.06 -3.96 2.53
N PRO A 381 18.68 -2.83 2.91
CA PRO A 381 20.14 -2.65 2.82
C PRO A 381 20.89 -3.74 3.61
N ALA A 382 22.07 -4.14 3.13
CA ALA A 382 22.84 -5.26 3.71
C ALA A 382 22.99 -5.22 5.26
N PRO A 383 23.28 -4.07 5.92
CA PRO A 383 23.39 -4.02 7.38
C PRO A 383 22.09 -4.24 8.16
N PHE A 384 20.93 -4.22 7.50
CA PHE A 384 19.61 -4.39 8.11
C PHE A 384 18.96 -5.75 7.77
N ARG A 385 19.63 -6.61 6.99
CA ARG A 385 19.10 -7.94 6.62
C ARG A 385 19.28 -8.92 7.78
N THR A 386 18.29 -9.79 7.98
CA THR A 386 18.45 -10.99 8.81
C THR A 386 18.47 -12.26 7.95
N PRO A 387 18.89 -13.43 8.48
CA PRO A 387 18.86 -14.70 7.76
C PRO A 387 17.45 -15.23 7.45
N GLN A 388 16.41 -14.73 8.13
CA GLN A 388 15.01 -15.09 7.88
C GLN A 388 14.49 -14.40 6.61
N ALA A 389 13.44 -14.94 5.99
CA ALA A 389 12.79 -14.32 4.83
C ALA A 389 12.25 -12.90 5.10
N TYR A 390 11.82 -12.64 6.33
CA TYR A 390 11.30 -11.35 6.77
C TYR A 390 12.09 -10.82 7.98
N THR A 391 12.33 -9.51 7.99
CA THR A 391 12.95 -8.75 9.07
C THR A 391 11.89 -7.87 9.73
N ALA A 392 11.86 -7.84 11.06
CA ALA A 392 11.12 -6.81 11.82
C ALA A 392 12.02 -5.58 12.00
N THR A 393 11.67 -4.45 11.38
CA THR A 393 12.48 -3.22 11.36
C THR A 393 11.72 -2.01 11.91
N ASP A 394 12.41 -1.14 12.63
CA ASP A 394 11.94 0.13 13.20
C ASP A 394 12.43 1.35 12.38
N LYS A 395 13.24 1.14 11.34
CA LYS A 395 14.01 2.21 10.68
C LYS A 395 13.15 3.20 9.90
N PHE A 396 11.93 2.79 9.53
CA PHE A 396 10.94 3.57 8.77
C PHE A 396 9.85 4.23 9.63
N ASN A 397 10.00 4.27 10.96
CA ASN A 397 9.15 5.17 11.76
C ASN A 397 9.35 6.62 11.32
N HIS A 398 8.34 7.46 11.54
CA HIS A 398 8.31 8.87 11.16
C HIS A 398 9.04 9.78 12.17
N ASP A 399 9.61 9.21 13.23
CA ASP A 399 10.66 9.77 14.09
C ASP A 399 11.97 8.97 13.99
N GLY A 400 12.08 8.09 12.98
CA GLY A 400 13.17 7.14 12.81
C GLY A 400 14.39 7.69 12.08
N PRO A 401 15.43 6.87 11.89
CA PRO A 401 16.65 7.27 11.21
C PRO A 401 16.46 7.53 9.70
N LEU A 402 15.51 6.86 9.04
CA LEU A 402 15.32 6.98 7.58
C LEU A 402 14.26 8.02 7.17
N VAL A 403 13.27 8.27 8.03
CA VAL A 403 12.12 9.16 7.75
C VAL A 403 11.82 9.99 9.00
N VAL A 404 11.72 11.31 8.85
CA VAL A 404 11.37 12.23 9.94
C VAL A 404 10.29 13.21 9.52
N LEU A 405 9.09 13.04 10.07
CA LEU A 405 7.98 13.99 10.01
C LEU A 405 8.26 15.15 10.98
N ARG A 406 8.37 16.38 10.47
CA ARG A 406 8.55 17.56 11.32
C ARG A 406 7.30 17.76 12.21
N GLY A 407 7.53 18.10 13.48
CA GLY A 407 6.48 18.26 14.48
C GLY A 407 6.04 16.97 15.20
N ILE A 408 6.52 15.78 14.82
CA ILE A 408 6.10 14.52 15.45
C ILE A 408 6.42 14.46 16.96
N GLU A 409 7.52 15.05 17.42
CA GLU A 409 7.83 15.10 18.86
C GLU A 409 6.79 15.91 19.66
N ALA A 410 6.19 16.95 19.08
CA ALA A 410 5.12 17.70 19.73
C ALA A 410 3.83 16.85 19.85
N LEU A 411 3.53 15.99 18.86
CA LEU A 411 2.46 14.99 18.98
C LEU A 411 2.79 13.93 20.04
N LYS A 412 4.04 13.45 20.09
CA LYS A 412 4.49 12.44 21.07
C LYS A 412 4.47 12.95 22.51
N ALA A 413 4.83 14.21 22.73
CA ALA A 413 4.80 14.87 24.05
C ALA A 413 3.39 15.01 24.66
N THR A 414 2.35 14.80 23.85
CA THR A 414 0.94 14.99 24.21
C THR A 414 0.08 13.77 23.87
N THR A 415 0.71 12.60 23.74
CA THR A 415 0.07 11.28 23.55
C THR A 415 0.79 10.24 24.40
N ALA A 416 0.14 9.12 24.72
CA ALA A 416 0.74 8.04 25.50
C ALA A 416 1.54 7.07 24.60
N PRO A 417 2.65 6.47 25.08
CA PRO A 417 3.21 5.24 24.50
C PRO A 417 2.13 4.16 24.33
N GLY A 418 2.29 3.28 23.33
CA GLY A 418 1.33 2.23 22.98
C GLY A 418 0.01 2.72 22.36
N SER A 419 -0.32 4.02 22.43
CA SER A 419 -1.59 4.54 21.95
C SER A 419 -1.72 4.54 20.42
N THR A 420 -2.97 4.59 19.96
CA THR A 420 -3.30 5.07 18.61
C THR A 420 -4.12 6.35 18.77
N THR A 421 -3.63 7.47 18.27
CA THR A 421 -4.28 8.77 18.42
C THR A 421 -4.73 9.31 17.07
N LEU A 422 -6.03 9.50 16.90
CA LEU A 422 -6.62 10.27 15.81
C LEU A 422 -6.42 11.76 16.07
N VAL A 423 -6.02 12.49 15.04
CA VAL A 423 -5.75 13.93 15.07
C VAL A 423 -6.50 14.59 13.91
N LYS A 424 -7.39 15.54 14.22
CA LYS A 424 -8.13 16.30 13.20
C LYS A 424 -7.30 17.51 12.75
N LEU A 425 -6.87 17.52 11.48
CA LEU A 425 -5.96 18.53 10.93
C LEU A 425 -6.72 19.75 10.36
N ASP A 426 -7.93 19.52 9.86
CA ASP A 426 -8.83 20.50 9.25
C ASP A 426 -9.76 21.20 10.26
N ALA A 427 -9.48 21.05 11.56
CA ALA A 427 -10.22 21.74 12.61
C ALA A 427 -10.00 23.27 12.57
N PRO A 428 -11.03 24.09 12.85
CA PRO A 428 -10.90 25.55 12.90
C PRO A 428 -9.74 26.01 13.79
N GLY A 429 -8.88 26.89 13.25
CA GLY A 429 -7.71 27.43 13.95
C GLY A 429 -6.46 26.54 13.98
N ALA A 430 -6.56 25.26 13.60
CA ALA A 430 -5.42 24.34 13.60
C ALA A 430 -4.29 24.83 12.66
N ALA A 431 -3.03 24.64 13.07
CA ALA A 431 -1.88 25.06 12.29
C ALA A 431 -1.76 24.33 10.94
N ALA A 432 -2.22 23.09 10.86
CA ALA A 432 -2.25 22.29 9.63
C ALA A 432 -3.11 22.89 8.50
N CYS A 433 -4.04 23.80 8.81
CA CYS A 433 -4.83 24.54 7.81
C CYS A 433 -4.04 25.65 7.09
N ARG A 434 -2.84 26.00 7.59
CA ARG A 434 -2.02 27.13 7.08
C ARG A 434 -0.53 26.80 6.91
N LEU A 435 -0.01 25.80 7.63
CA LEU A 435 1.39 25.36 7.54
C LEU A 435 1.51 24.10 6.68
N PRO A 436 2.56 23.98 5.86
CA PRO A 436 2.83 22.77 5.08
C PRO A 436 3.27 21.62 5.98
N VAL A 437 2.98 20.38 5.56
CA VAL A 437 3.60 19.19 6.13
C VAL A 437 5.02 19.04 5.59
N GLN A 438 5.97 18.65 6.43
CA GLN A 438 7.37 18.46 6.03
C GLN A 438 7.87 17.10 6.47
N VAL A 439 8.36 16.30 5.52
CA VAL A 439 9.02 15.02 5.77
C VAL A 439 10.46 15.12 5.28
N ARG A 440 11.41 14.69 6.12
CA ARG A 440 12.84 14.62 5.80
C ARG A 440 13.26 13.17 5.70
N TYR A 441 13.94 12.82 4.62
CA TYR A 441 14.51 11.49 4.42
C TYR A 441 16.01 11.46 4.78
N ALA A 442 16.54 10.27 5.06
CA ALA A 442 17.98 10.07 5.19
C ALA A 442 18.70 10.23 3.83
N PRO A 443 19.98 10.64 3.83
CA PRO A 443 20.83 10.53 2.65
C PRO A 443 20.83 9.09 2.12
N GLY A 444 20.79 8.93 0.79
CA GLY A 444 20.77 7.62 0.13
C GLY A 444 19.38 7.03 -0.14
N ILE A 445 18.30 7.57 0.45
CA ILE A 445 16.93 7.20 0.05
C ILE A 445 16.65 7.76 -1.36
N PRO A 446 16.32 6.92 -2.37
CA PRO A 446 16.07 7.38 -3.74
C PRO A 446 14.96 8.41 -3.81
N ALA A 447 15.12 9.47 -4.64
CA ALA A 447 14.14 10.55 -4.77
C ALA A 447 12.72 10.04 -5.12
N ALA A 448 12.63 9.02 -5.99
CA ALA A 448 11.37 8.36 -6.38
C ALA A 448 10.66 7.58 -5.24
N GLN A 449 11.20 7.60 -4.02
CA GLN A 449 10.62 6.99 -2.81
C GLN A 449 10.39 8.02 -1.71
N GLN A 450 10.68 9.29 -1.98
CA GLN A 450 10.46 10.39 -1.05
C GLN A 450 9.12 11.05 -1.36
N LEU A 451 8.24 11.14 -0.36
CA LEU A 451 7.03 11.94 -0.47
C LEU A 451 7.39 13.40 -0.22
N GLN A 452 7.52 14.15 -1.32
CA GLN A 452 7.85 15.58 -1.29
C GLN A 452 6.56 16.40 -1.43
N PHE A 453 6.16 17.04 -0.35
CA PHE A 453 4.98 17.89 -0.27
C PHE A 453 5.32 19.32 -0.70
N ASP A 454 4.39 19.99 -1.37
CA ASP A 454 4.56 21.37 -1.81
C ASP A 454 4.57 22.31 -0.58
N PRO A 455 5.66 23.08 -0.35
CA PRO A 455 5.75 24.00 0.78
C PRO A 455 4.75 25.17 0.72
N GLN A 456 4.11 25.41 -0.43
CA GLN A 456 3.06 26.43 -0.59
C GLN A 456 1.67 25.93 -0.19
N LEU A 457 1.47 24.61 -0.06
CA LEU A 457 0.18 24.01 0.27
C LEU A 457 0.11 23.64 1.77
N PRO A 458 -1.01 23.93 2.46
CA PRO A 458 -1.20 23.50 3.85
C PRO A 458 -1.29 21.97 3.94
N ALA A 459 -0.96 21.41 5.10
CA ALA A 459 -1.05 19.95 5.33
C ALA A 459 -2.46 19.38 5.03
N THR A 460 -3.51 20.17 5.28
CA THR A 460 -4.91 19.80 4.98
C THR A 460 -5.25 19.72 3.50
N ALA A 461 -4.40 20.24 2.60
CA ALA A 461 -4.52 20.03 1.16
C ALA A 461 -4.22 18.57 0.76
N TYR A 462 -3.53 17.82 1.62
CA TYR A 462 -3.12 16.43 1.38
C TYR A 462 -4.02 15.41 2.10
N VAL A 463 -4.29 15.62 3.40
CA VAL A 463 -5.12 14.73 4.24
C VAL A 463 -5.82 15.52 5.35
N GLN A 464 -7.02 15.10 5.76
CA GLN A 464 -7.79 15.78 6.82
C GLN A 464 -7.51 15.22 8.22
N TYR A 465 -7.07 13.96 8.32
CA TYR A 465 -6.79 13.32 9.60
C TYR A 465 -5.43 12.64 9.60
N LEU A 466 -4.74 12.70 10.74
CA LEU A 466 -3.56 11.88 11.04
C LEU A 466 -3.92 10.83 12.08
N LEU A 467 -3.32 9.65 11.97
CA LEU A 467 -3.39 8.57 12.96
C LEU A 467 -1.98 8.28 13.46
N LEU A 468 -1.61 8.81 14.63
CA LEU A 468 -0.34 8.50 15.26
C LEU A 468 -0.43 7.12 15.94
N VAL A 469 0.22 6.13 15.33
CA VAL A 469 0.38 4.77 15.82
C VAL A 469 1.68 4.69 16.62
N ARG A 470 1.59 4.39 17.91
CA ARG A 470 2.75 4.24 18.80
C ARG A 470 2.94 2.80 19.22
N ASP A 471 4.20 2.35 19.14
CA ASP A 471 4.68 1.09 19.69
C ASP A 471 3.89 -0.14 19.18
N SER A 472 3.56 -0.15 17.88
CA SER A 472 2.95 -1.31 17.20
C SER A 472 3.95 -2.42 16.93
N GLY A 473 3.50 -3.67 16.99
CA GLY A 473 4.21 -4.80 16.40
C GLY A 473 4.28 -4.73 14.87
N PRO A 474 5.20 -5.51 14.26
CA PRO A 474 5.16 -5.79 12.83
C PRO A 474 3.97 -6.71 12.53
N THR A 475 3.47 -6.73 11.31
CA THR A 475 2.51 -7.77 10.89
C THR A 475 3.17 -9.16 10.97
N GLU A 476 2.38 -10.18 11.30
CA GLU A 476 2.86 -11.56 11.29
C GLU A 476 3.16 -12.07 9.87
N PRO A 477 4.35 -12.66 9.64
CA PRO A 477 4.70 -13.23 8.34
C PRO A 477 3.79 -14.42 7.98
N PRO A 478 3.61 -14.70 6.68
CA PRO A 478 2.72 -15.77 6.23
C PRO A 478 3.17 -17.12 6.76
N ARG A 479 2.21 -17.94 7.21
CA ARG A 479 2.46 -19.31 7.68
C ARG A 479 3.11 -20.16 6.59
N THR A 480 3.94 -21.12 7.00
CA THR A 480 4.62 -22.07 6.09
C THR A 480 3.67 -22.92 5.25
N GLU A 481 2.44 -23.16 5.71
CA GLU A 481 1.37 -23.81 4.92
C GLU A 481 0.89 -22.96 3.74
N ASN A 482 0.93 -21.63 3.86
CA ASN A 482 0.70 -20.73 2.72
C ASN A 482 1.89 -20.75 1.74
N ALA A 483 3.06 -21.22 2.19
CA ALA A 483 4.24 -21.37 1.34
C ALA A 483 4.30 -22.71 0.57
N SER A 484 3.61 -23.77 1.01
CA SER A 484 3.62 -25.07 0.32
C SER A 484 2.67 -25.13 -0.89
N LEU A 485 1.58 -24.35 -0.89
CA LEU A 485 0.73 -24.12 -2.08
C LEU A 485 1.53 -23.58 -3.27
N ASN A 486 2.67 -22.89 -3.04
CA ASN A 486 3.55 -22.40 -4.10
C ASN A 486 4.18 -23.52 -4.94
N GLN A 487 4.34 -24.74 -4.42
CA GLN A 487 4.92 -25.85 -5.20
C GLN A 487 3.88 -26.51 -6.12
N ALA A 488 2.65 -26.66 -5.64
CA ALA A 488 1.56 -27.30 -6.39
C ALA A 488 1.09 -26.47 -7.61
N GLN A 489 1.15 -25.14 -7.54
CA GLN A 489 0.77 -24.24 -8.64
C GLN A 489 1.93 -23.85 -9.57
N ALA A 490 3.17 -24.20 -9.22
CA ALA A 490 4.35 -23.94 -10.05
C ALA A 490 4.70 -25.08 -11.01
N GLN A 491 4.06 -26.25 -10.86
CA GLN A 491 4.13 -27.31 -11.86
C GLN A 491 3.03 -27.07 -12.90
N PRO A 492 3.33 -26.92 -14.20
CA PRO A 492 2.32 -27.12 -15.22
C PRO A 492 1.81 -28.56 -15.09
N ALA A 493 0.49 -28.74 -15.14
CA ALA A 493 -0.08 -30.08 -15.31
C ALA A 493 0.54 -30.71 -16.56
N ARG A 494 1.17 -31.87 -16.39
CA ARG A 494 1.81 -32.63 -17.46
C ARG A 494 0.77 -33.34 -18.34
#